data_AF-I3ZYQ6-F1
#
_entry.id   AF-I3ZYQ6-F1
#
_cell.length_a   1.000
_cell.length_b   1.000
_cell.length_c   1.000
_cell.angle_alpha   90.00
_cell.angle_beta   90.00
_cell.angle_gamma   90.00
#
_symmetry.space_group_name_H-M   'P 1'
#
loop_
_entity.id
_entity.type
_entity.pdbx_description
1 polymer ?
#
loop_
_entity_poly.entity_id
_entity_poly.type
_entity_poly.pdbx_seq_one_letter_code
_entity_poly.pdbx_strand_id
1 'polypeptide(L)'
;MLVKNPFHFIKHWYYTVWVDAIVFCKKKHNDIYIFPFLGLFLCVFMNCLSLSFILLIILNINIAPYTIGIGDLHLTQIKQINKLILFAIPFSIFYSINYLIIFRINNLNKLIKKYPHYNGKAFFIYTIFSSISILLIIGLIYFEVI
;
A
#
# COMPACT_ATOMS: atom_id res chain seq x y z
N MET A 1 27.96 0.15 17.54
CA MET A 1 27.20 0.50 16.33
C MET A 1 25.93 1.23 16.77
N LEU A 2 25.88 2.56 16.61
CA LEU A 2 24.70 3.34 17.00
C LEU A 2 23.53 2.95 16.09
N VAL A 3 22.51 2.32 16.67
CA VAL A 3 21.24 2.07 16.00
C VAL A 3 20.67 3.43 15.61
N LYS A 4 20.83 3.82 14.34
CA LYS A 4 20.15 4.99 13.78
C LYS A 4 18.66 4.84 14.11
N ASN A 5 18.09 5.88 14.71
CA ASN A 5 16.68 5.93 15.08
C ASN A 5 15.81 5.26 13.99
N PRO A 6 15.07 4.19 14.30
CA PRO A 6 14.34 3.40 13.28
C PRO A 6 13.35 4.27 12.49
N PHE A 7 12.80 5.31 13.12
CA PHE A 7 11.94 6.29 12.46
C PHE A 7 12.67 7.08 11.36
N HIS A 8 13.97 7.36 11.56
CA HIS A 8 14.78 8.02 10.53
C HIS A 8 14.97 7.11 9.32
N PHE A 9 15.23 5.82 9.52
CA PHE A 9 15.38 4.86 8.44
C PHE A 9 14.08 4.70 7.64
N ILE A 10 12.95 4.48 8.34
CA ILE A 10 11.63 4.34 7.71
C ILE A 10 11.28 5.59 6.91
N LYS A 11 11.46 6.78 7.50
CA LYS A 11 11.23 8.05 6.82
C LYS A 11 12.10 8.18 5.58
N HIS A 12 13.39 7.83 5.68
CA HIS A 12 14.31 7.94 4.56
C HIS A 12 13.92 7.03 3.39
N TRP A 13 13.57 5.78 3.68
CA TRP A 13 13.11 4.84 2.66
C TRP A 13 11.78 5.30 2.05
N TYR A 14 10.80 5.66 2.88
CA TYR A 14 9.52 6.20 2.40
C TYR A 14 9.71 7.30 1.34
N TYR A 15 10.49 8.34 1.64
CA TYR A 15 10.70 9.43 0.68
C TYR A 15 11.52 9.03 -0.53
N THR A 16 12.43 8.06 -0.39
CA THR A 16 13.23 7.53 -1.49
C THR A 16 12.35 6.80 -2.51
N VAL A 17 11.42 5.93 -2.07
CA VAL A 17 10.45 5.27 -2.98
C VAL A 17 9.65 6.31 -3.75
N TRP A 18 9.13 7.31 -3.03
CA TRP A 18 8.34 8.38 -3.62
C TRP A 18 9.15 9.16 -4.66
N VAL A 19 10.33 9.68 -4.30
CA VAL A 19 11.21 10.42 -5.21
C VAL A 19 11.57 9.60 -6.44
N ASP A 20 11.90 8.31 -6.26
CA ASP A 20 12.27 7.44 -7.37
C ASP A 20 11.12 7.21 -8.35
N ALA A 21 9.90 6.97 -7.85
CA ALA A 21 8.70 6.82 -8.70
C ALA A 21 8.41 8.10 -9.50
N ILE A 22 8.52 9.27 -8.88
CA ILE A 22 8.24 10.56 -9.53
C ILE A 22 9.23 10.83 -10.64
N VAL A 23 10.52 10.70 -10.33
CA VAL A 23 11.59 10.95 -11.31
C VAL A 23 11.48 9.97 -12.48
N PHE A 24 11.17 8.71 -12.20
CA PHE A 24 10.93 7.70 -13.22
C PHE A 24 9.72 8.03 -14.12
N CYS A 25 8.57 8.34 -13.54
CA CYS A 25 7.37 8.68 -14.30
C CYS A 25 7.52 10.00 -15.07
N LYS A 26 8.20 11.00 -14.50
CA LYS A 26 8.46 12.29 -15.16
C LYS A 26 9.30 12.12 -16.42
N LYS A 27 10.32 11.24 -16.40
CA LYS A 27 11.14 10.91 -17.59
C LYS A 27 10.31 10.29 -18.72
N LYS A 28 9.23 9.58 -18.40
CA LYS A 28 8.47 8.76 -19.36
C LYS A 28 7.20 9.44 -19.89
N HIS A 29 6.57 10.32 -19.11
CA HIS A 29 5.23 10.85 -19.39
C HIS A 29 5.11 12.38 -19.32
N ASN A 30 6.19 13.14 -19.56
CA ASN A 30 6.20 14.61 -19.67
C ASN A 30 5.25 15.33 -18.68
N ASP A 31 5.68 15.41 -17.41
CA ASP A 31 5.03 16.16 -16.32
C ASP A 31 3.67 15.65 -15.78
N ILE A 32 3.19 14.48 -16.20
CA ILE A 32 1.98 13.89 -15.60
C ILE A 32 2.31 13.25 -14.24
N TYR A 33 2.16 14.02 -13.16
CA TYR A 33 2.33 13.56 -11.76
C TYR A 33 1.26 12.56 -11.28
N ILE A 34 0.24 12.28 -12.10
CA ILE A 34 -0.87 11.37 -11.76
C ILE A 34 -0.41 9.91 -11.74
N PHE A 35 0.47 9.50 -12.64
CA PHE A 35 0.96 8.11 -12.71
C PHE A 35 1.72 7.63 -11.47
N PRO A 36 2.73 8.35 -10.96
CA PRO A 36 3.43 7.93 -9.75
C PRO A 36 2.50 7.95 -8.53
N PHE A 37 1.53 8.87 -8.52
CA PHE A 37 0.49 8.90 -7.48
C PHE A 37 -0.37 7.64 -7.51
N LEU A 38 -0.98 7.29 -8.65
CA LEU A 38 -1.83 6.11 -8.77
C LEU A 38 -1.07 4.83 -8.44
N GLY A 39 0.16 4.67 -8.95
CA GLY A 39 0.98 3.50 -8.69
C GLY A 39 1.31 3.31 -7.22
N LEU A 40 1.76 4.37 -6.55
CA LEU A 40 2.08 4.30 -5.12
C LEU A 40 0.84 4.25 -4.24
N PHE A 41 -0.24 4.93 -4.60
CA PHE A 41 -1.54 4.81 -3.94
C PHE A 41 -2.03 3.36 -3.95
N LEU A 42 -1.94 2.69 -5.10
CA LEU A 42 -2.33 1.28 -5.23
C LEU A 42 -1.46 0.37 -4.33
N CYS A 43 -0.14 0.57 -4.32
CA CYS A 43 0.76 -0.21 -3.46
C CYS A 43 0.44 -0.02 -1.98
N VAL A 44 0.16 1.22 -1.57
CA VAL A 44 -0.21 1.54 -0.19
C VAL A 44 -1.56 0.94 0.17
N PHE A 45 -2.54 1.06 -0.72
CA PHE A 45 -3.85 0.46 -0.54
C PHE A 45 -3.76 -1.06 -0.35
N MET A 46 -2.94 -1.75 -1.16
CA MET A 46 -2.66 -3.18 -0.99
C MET A 46 -2.02 -3.50 0.36
N ASN A 47 -1.03 -2.71 0.79
CA ASN A 47 -0.41 -2.88 2.11
C ASN A 47 -1.40 -2.61 3.26
N CYS A 48 -2.29 -1.63 3.12
CA CYS A 48 -3.35 -1.35 4.09
C CYS A 48 -4.35 -2.50 4.17
N LEU A 49 -4.78 -3.06 3.04
CA LEU A 49 -5.59 -4.29 3.02
C LEU A 49 -4.88 -5.43 3.74
N SER A 50 -3.58 -5.57 3.52
CA SER A 50 -2.75 -6.59 4.17
C SER A 50 -2.71 -6.44 5.68
N LEU A 51 -2.46 -5.22 6.16
CA LEU A 51 -2.46 -4.94 7.59
C LEU A 51 -3.84 -5.11 8.21
N SER A 52 -4.91 -4.66 7.54
CA SER A 52 -6.28 -4.85 8.00
C SER A 52 -6.63 -6.33 8.13
N PHE A 53 -6.21 -7.17 7.17
CA PHE A 53 -6.42 -8.61 7.23
C PHE A 53 -5.69 -9.26 8.42
N ILE A 54 -4.40 -8.93 8.60
CA ILE A 54 -3.62 -9.40 9.75
C ILE A 54 -4.27 -8.94 11.08
N LEU A 55 -4.75 -7.70 11.13
CA LEU A 55 -5.40 -7.15 12.33
C LEU A 55 -6.70 -7.90 12.66
N LEU A 56 -7.50 -8.27 11.66
CA LEU A 56 -8.71 -9.07 11.87
C LEU A 56 -8.38 -10.45 12.46
N ILE A 57 -7.33 -11.11 11.97
CA ILE A 57 -6.83 -12.38 12.51
C ILE A 57 -6.40 -12.22 13.97
N ILE A 58 -5.54 -11.23 14.25
CA ILE A 58 -4.99 -11.01 15.62
C ILE A 58 -6.09 -10.67 16.62
N LEU A 59 -7.05 -9.81 16.24
CA LEU A 59 -8.14 -9.41 17.12
C LEU A 59 -9.19 -10.51 17.30
N ASN A 60 -8.98 -11.68 16.68
CA ASN A 60 -9.92 -12.79 16.65
C ASN A 60 -11.33 -12.33 16.26
N ILE A 61 -11.41 -11.28 15.44
CA ILE A 61 -12.68 -10.81 14.89
C ILE A 61 -13.04 -11.86 13.87
N ASN A 62 -13.92 -12.78 14.28
CA ASN A 62 -14.34 -13.92 13.46
C ASN A 62 -14.57 -13.49 12.01
N ILE A 63 -13.58 -13.79 11.18
CA ILE A 63 -13.75 -13.99 9.75
C ILE A 63 -14.28 -15.42 9.71
N ALA A 64 -15.55 -15.60 10.08
CA ALA A 64 -16.10 -16.93 10.31
C ALA A 64 -15.81 -17.84 9.09
N PRO A 65 -15.19 -19.01 9.28
CA PRO A 65 -15.00 -19.98 8.21
C PRO A 65 -16.37 -20.50 7.78
N TYR A 66 -16.64 -20.49 6.48
CA TYR A 66 -17.94 -20.92 5.95
C TYR A 66 -18.05 -22.42 5.92
N THR A 67 -19.00 -22.98 6.68
CA THR A 67 -19.67 -24.22 6.29
C THR A 67 -20.65 -23.89 5.16
N ILE A 68 -20.34 -24.32 3.93
CA ILE A 68 -21.03 -23.92 2.70
C ILE A 68 -22.39 -24.63 2.56
N GLY A 69 -23.46 -23.83 2.45
CA GLY A 69 -24.63 -24.12 1.62
C GLY A 69 -24.54 -23.30 0.33
N ILE A 70 -24.75 -23.90 -0.84
CA ILE A 70 -24.47 -23.34 -2.17
C ILE A 70 -25.25 -22.03 -2.46
N GLY A 71 -26.35 -21.76 -1.74
CA GLY A 71 -27.13 -20.51 -1.86
C GLY A 71 -26.60 -19.30 -1.09
N ASP A 72 -25.77 -19.50 -0.06
CA ASP A 72 -25.32 -18.44 0.87
C ASP A 72 -23.94 -17.86 0.54
N LEU A 73 -23.27 -18.36 -0.50
CA LEU A 73 -21.90 -17.96 -0.86
C LEU A 73 -21.81 -16.46 -1.22
N HIS A 74 -22.80 -15.93 -1.94
CA HIS A 74 -22.71 -14.58 -2.53
C HIS A 74 -22.88 -13.46 -1.50
N LEU A 75 -23.86 -13.53 -0.59
CA LEU A 75 -24.24 -12.43 0.30
C LEU A 75 -23.21 -12.13 1.41
N THR A 76 -22.20 -12.97 1.52
CA THR A 76 -21.64 -13.33 2.79
C THR A 76 -20.11 -13.25 2.68
N GLN A 77 -19.55 -13.66 1.54
CA GLN A 77 -18.29 -13.13 0.97
C GLN A 77 -18.32 -11.60 0.81
N ILE A 78 -19.44 -11.03 0.33
CA ILE A 78 -19.61 -9.58 0.17
C ILE A 78 -19.49 -8.85 1.53
N LYS A 79 -20.02 -9.41 2.62
CA LYS A 79 -19.95 -8.80 3.96
C LYS A 79 -18.53 -8.75 4.53
N GLN A 80 -17.72 -9.78 4.28
CA GLN A 80 -16.33 -9.83 4.75
C GLN A 80 -15.42 -8.90 3.93
N ILE A 81 -15.60 -8.88 2.60
CA ILE A 81 -14.92 -7.92 1.72
C ILE A 81 -15.27 -6.49 2.12
N ASN A 82 -16.54 -6.21 2.44
CA ASN A 82 -16.97 -4.89 2.90
C ASN A 82 -16.28 -4.47 4.21
N LYS A 83 -16.06 -5.38 5.17
CA LYS A 83 -15.32 -5.08 6.40
C LYS A 83 -13.85 -4.75 6.13
N LEU A 84 -13.17 -5.54 5.30
CA LEU A 84 -11.78 -5.30 4.91
C LEU A 84 -11.60 -3.95 4.21
N ILE A 85 -12.49 -3.65 3.26
CA ILE A 85 -12.49 -2.38 2.53
C ILE A 85 -12.78 -1.21 3.47
N LEU A 86 -13.75 -1.34 4.38
CA LEU A 86 -14.11 -0.30 5.34
C LEU A 86 -12.93 0.07 6.25
N PHE A 87 -12.10 -0.90 6.64
CA PHE A 87 -10.87 -0.65 7.39
C PHE A 87 -9.76 -0.04 6.53
N ALA A 88 -9.64 -0.41 5.25
CA ALA A 88 -8.59 0.11 4.37
C ALA A 88 -8.83 1.56 3.90
N ILE A 89 -10.10 1.97 3.73
CA ILE A 89 -10.47 3.30 3.21
C ILE A 89 -9.89 4.45 4.07
N PRO A 90 -10.09 4.50 5.41
CA PRO A 90 -9.54 5.59 6.24
C PRO A 90 -8.02 5.74 6.14
N PHE A 91 -7.30 4.61 6.12
CA PHE A 91 -5.83 4.63 5.96
C PHE A 91 -5.41 5.16 4.58
N SER A 92 -6.12 4.76 3.52
CA SER A 92 -5.85 5.24 2.16
C SER A 92 -6.10 6.75 2.02
N ILE A 93 -7.16 7.28 2.65
CA ILE A 93 -7.49 8.71 2.65
C ILE A 93 -6.40 9.49 3.38
N PHE A 94 -5.99 9.04 4.56
CA PHE A 94 -4.93 9.68 5.34
C PHE A 94 -3.60 9.74 4.55
N TYR A 95 -3.30 8.69 3.78
CA TYR A 95 -2.10 8.64 2.96
C TYR A 95 -2.17 9.55 1.74
N SER A 96 -3.34 9.64 1.10
CA SER A 96 -3.59 10.60 0.00
C SER A 96 -3.44 12.05 0.46
N ILE A 97 -3.86 12.38 1.68
CA ILE A 97 -3.67 13.71 2.25
C ILE A 97 -2.18 13.98 2.48
N ASN A 98 -1.44 13.01 3.03
CA ASN A 98 0.01 13.13 3.19
C ASN A 98 0.74 13.34 1.86
N TYR A 99 0.30 12.64 0.81
CA TYR A 99 0.77 12.89 -0.55
C TYR A 99 0.55 14.35 -0.96
N LEU A 100 -0.67 14.87 -0.88
CA LEU A 100 -0.95 16.26 -1.27
C LEU A 100 -0.09 17.29 -0.52
N ILE A 101 0.22 17.03 0.75
CA ILE A 101 1.07 17.90 1.58
C ILE A 101 2.55 17.83 1.15
N ILE A 102 3.06 16.62 0.92
CA ILE A 102 4.45 16.37 0.50
C ILE A 102 4.71 16.96 -0.90
N PHE A 103 3.69 16.97 -1.75
CA PHE A 103 3.81 17.28 -3.18
C PHE A 103 3.47 18.72 -3.57
N ARG A 104 3.25 19.64 -2.63
CA ARG A 104 3.35 21.08 -2.95
C ARG A 104 4.68 21.32 -3.65
N ILE A 105 4.65 21.87 -4.86
CA ILE A 105 5.75 21.92 -5.85
C ILE A 105 7.11 22.37 -5.25
N ASN A 106 7.10 23.29 -4.28
CA ASN A 106 8.30 23.76 -3.59
C ASN A 106 8.96 22.72 -2.66
N ASN A 107 8.19 21.76 -2.12
CA ASN A 107 8.70 20.66 -1.31
C ASN A 107 9.27 19.54 -2.19
N LEU A 108 8.64 19.26 -3.34
CA LEU A 108 9.08 18.21 -4.25
C LEU A 108 10.54 18.39 -4.71
N ASN A 109 10.89 19.57 -5.21
CA ASN A 109 12.25 19.86 -5.69
C ASN A 109 13.29 19.74 -4.57
N LYS A 110 12.92 20.08 -3.33
CA LYS A 110 13.79 19.87 -2.15
C LYS A 110 13.96 18.39 -1.84
N LEU A 111 12.89 17.60 -1.97
CA LEU A 111 12.94 16.14 -1.74
C LEU A 111 13.78 15.43 -2.81
N ILE A 112 13.62 15.78 -4.09
CA ILE A 112 14.41 15.20 -5.19
C ILE A 112 15.91 15.48 -5.01
N LYS A 113 16.28 16.67 -4.51
CA LYS A 113 17.68 16.99 -4.19
C LYS A 113 18.21 16.27 -2.95
N LYS A 114 17.33 15.93 -2.01
CA LYS A 114 17.69 15.38 -0.70
C LYS A 114 17.77 13.86 -0.68
N TYR A 115 16.91 13.18 -1.44
CA TYR A 115 16.81 11.72 -1.44
C TYR A 115 17.37 11.13 -2.74
N PRO A 116 18.03 9.97 -2.66
CA PRO A 116 18.57 9.31 -3.84
C PRO A 116 17.44 8.86 -4.77
N HIS A 117 17.77 8.78 -6.06
CA HIS A 117 16.93 8.19 -7.09
C HIS A 117 17.68 7.04 -7.74
N TYR A 118 16.98 5.96 -8.04
CA TYR A 118 17.51 4.68 -8.52
C TYR A 118 16.90 4.28 -9.87
N ASN A 119 16.49 5.27 -10.67
CA ASN A 119 15.85 5.09 -11.98
C ASN A 119 14.63 4.16 -11.94
N GLY A 120 13.82 4.26 -10.89
CA GLY A 120 12.59 3.49 -10.70
C GLY A 120 12.78 2.13 -10.01
N LYS A 121 14.01 1.66 -9.78
CA LYS A 121 14.25 0.36 -9.12
C LYS A 121 13.61 0.27 -7.74
N ALA A 122 13.73 1.33 -6.94
CA ALA A 122 13.16 1.38 -5.59
C ALA A 122 11.62 1.34 -5.65
N PHE A 123 11.05 2.06 -6.63
CA PHE A 123 9.61 2.01 -6.91
C PHE A 123 9.15 0.59 -7.30
N PHE A 124 9.82 -0.06 -8.26
CA PHE A 124 9.47 -1.41 -8.69
C PHE A 124 9.59 -2.45 -7.58
N ILE A 125 10.66 -2.40 -6.79
CA ILE A 125 10.84 -3.29 -5.63
C ILE A 125 9.66 -3.13 -4.67
N TYR A 126 9.27 -1.89 -4.36
CA TYR A 126 8.13 -1.62 -3.48
C TYR A 126 6.82 -2.19 -4.06
N THR A 127 6.56 -2.00 -5.35
CA THR A 127 5.38 -2.56 -6.02
C THR A 127 5.35 -4.08 -5.99
N ILE A 128 6.50 -4.75 -6.20
CA ILE A 128 6.59 -6.21 -6.14
C ILE A 128 6.25 -6.69 -4.73
N PHE A 129 6.84 -6.10 -3.68
CA PHE A 129 6.55 -6.49 -2.30
C PHE A 129 5.08 -6.27 -1.93
N SER A 130 4.49 -5.14 -2.34
CA SER A 130 3.06 -4.87 -2.15
C SER A 130 2.13 -5.82 -2.92
N SER A 131 2.60 -6.34 -4.05
CA SER A 131 1.84 -7.33 -4.82
C SER A 131 1.97 -8.73 -4.19
N ILE A 132 3.14 -9.09 -3.67
CA ILE A 132 3.33 -10.35 -2.94
C ILE A 132 2.46 -10.39 -1.68
N SER A 133 2.38 -9.28 -0.93
CA SER A 133 1.53 -9.23 0.27
C SER A 133 0.04 -9.45 -0.05
N ILE A 134 -0.46 -8.90 -1.15
CA ILE A 134 -1.85 -9.15 -1.58
C ILE A 134 -2.08 -10.61 -2.00
N LEU A 135 -1.11 -11.20 -2.71
CA LEU A 135 -1.18 -12.60 -3.14
C LEU A 135 -1.19 -13.56 -1.94
N LEU A 136 -0.43 -13.25 -0.89
CA LEU A 136 -0.44 -14.04 0.34
C LEU A 136 -1.82 -14.02 1.01
N ILE A 137 -2.51 -12.88 1.05
CA ILE A 137 -3.87 -12.78 1.62
C ILE A 137 -4.86 -13.57 0.78
N ILE A 138 -4.82 -13.42 -0.54
CA ILE A 138 -5.70 -14.16 -1.46
C ILE A 138 -5.48 -15.67 -1.26
N GLY A 139 -4.21 -16.09 -1.15
CA GLY A 139 -3.86 -17.48 -0.85
C GLY A 139 -4.41 -17.96 0.49
N LEU A 140 -4.23 -17.18 1.57
CA LEU A 140 -4.74 -17.53 2.90
C LEU A 140 -6.26 -17.64 2.92
N ILE A 141 -6.96 -16.67 2.31
CA ILE A 141 -8.43 -16.72 2.17
C ILE A 141 -8.83 -17.97 1.38
N TYR A 142 -8.14 -18.29 0.29
CA TYR A 142 -8.45 -19.46 -0.53
C TYR A 142 -8.26 -20.79 0.24
N PHE A 143 -7.19 -20.91 1.02
CA PHE A 143 -6.91 -22.11 1.82
C PHE A 143 -7.75 -22.24 3.10
N GLU A 144 -8.28 -21.14 3.67
CA GLU A 144 -9.24 -21.21 4.79
C GLU A 144 -10.67 -21.53 4.32
N VAL A 145 -10.99 -21.31 3.04
CA VAL A 145 -12.33 -21.53 2.46
C VAL A 145 -12.55 -22.97 1.95
N ILE A 146 -11.48 -23.76 1.79
CA ILE A 146 -11.51 -25.18 1.39
C ILE A 146 -11.26 -26.06 2.61
#